data_AF-A0A1F9LL55-F1
#
_entry.id   AF-A0A1F9LL55-F1
#
_cell.length_a   1.000
_cell.length_b   1.000
_cell.length_c   1.000
_cell.angle_alpha   90.00
_cell.angle_beta   90.00
_cell.angle_gamma   90.00
#
_symmetry.space_group_name_H-M   'P 1'
#
loop_
_entity.id
_entity.type
_entity.pdbx_description
1 polymer ?
#
loop_
_entity_poly.entity_id
_entity_poly.type
_entity_poly.pdbx_seq_one_letter_code
_entity_poly.pdbx_strand_id
1 'polypeptide(L)'
;DLKLVRFDTRWIFPHIVRSAQHNLKGANVKTMAEKSGAMAAINANYFDEKGKPLGYLKGATDEVISLISKSSLFTGIFAIKNHFPFIIHRDQFSPELADEGLQAGPLLLTKGTALQVMRGAGKQSRRSLIGIDKEQRLIIAVTDSLLGGLSWVEVQEIFGSGQWQVQTTDLLNLDGGGSTQLYVKGVQLEEHVPGTTEVPVAIGFFQKGH
;
A
#
# COMPACT_ATOMS: atom_id res chain seq x y z
N ASP A 1 -7.89 16.11 -3.09
CA ASP A 1 -8.92 15.08 -3.27
C ASP A 1 -8.44 13.76 -2.69
N LEU A 2 -9.36 12.93 -2.22
CA LEU A 2 -9.11 11.57 -1.77
C LEU A 2 -9.72 10.63 -2.82
N LYS A 3 -8.89 9.80 -3.45
CA LYS A 3 -9.36 8.72 -4.32
C LYS A 3 -9.21 7.40 -3.59
N LEU A 4 -10.26 6.58 -3.59
CA LEU A 4 -10.30 5.32 -2.86
C LEU A 4 -10.93 4.23 -3.72
N VAL A 5 -10.37 3.02 -3.62
CA VAL A 5 -10.92 1.80 -4.22
C VAL A 5 -11.05 0.76 -3.12
N ARG A 6 -12.21 0.09 -3.06
CA ARG A 6 -12.47 -1.01 -2.14
C ARG A 6 -12.68 -2.30 -2.93
N PHE A 7 -11.91 -3.32 -2.61
CA PHE A 7 -11.95 -4.63 -3.25
C PHE A 7 -12.51 -5.69 -2.31
N ASP A 8 -13.39 -6.53 -2.86
CA ASP A 8 -13.85 -7.72 -2.18
C ASP A 8 -12.81 -8.85 -2.32
N THR A 9 -12.23 -9.28 -1.20
CA THR A 9 -11.17 -10.29 -1.18
C THR A 9 -11.64 -11.69 -1.55
N ARG A 10 -12.96 -11.90 -1.71
CA ARG A 10 -13.52 -13.12 -2.29
C ARG A 10 -13.21 -13.23 -3.79
N TRP A 11 -13.08 -12.09 -4.47
CA TRP A 11 -12.90 -12.02 -5.93
C TRP A 11 -11.55 -11.46 -6.34
N ILE A 12 -10.97 -10.61 -5.49
CA ILE A 12 -9.72 -9.90 -5.77
C ILE A 12 -8.65 -10.34 -4.78
N PHE A 13 -7.41 -10.45 -5.24
CA PHE A 13 -6.26 -10.73 -4.38
C PHE A 13 -5.08 -9.82 -4.76
N PRO A 14 -4.29 -9.39 -3.77
CA PRO A 14 -3.11 -8.59 -4.02
C PRO A 14 -1.89 -9.47 -4.34
N HIS A 15 -0.91 -8.89 -5.04
CA HIS A 15 0.44 -9.40 -5.20
C HIS A 15 1.47 -8.26 -5.19
N ILE A 16 2.69 -8.57 -4.80
CA ILE A 16 3.83 -7.66 -4.90
C ILE A 16 4.38 -7.73 -6.33
N VAL A 17 4.29 -6.61 -7.04
CA VAL A 17 4.78 -6.46 -8.41
C VAL A 17 6.05 -5.64 -8.41
N ARG A 18 7.15 -6.19 -8.93
CA ARG A 18 8.44 -5.48 -9.02
C ARG A 18 8.74 -5.10 -10.46
N SER A 19 9.18 -3.85 -10.67
CA SER A 19 9.61 -3.34 -11.98
C SER A 19 10.68 -4.25 -12.62
N ALA A 20 11.59 -4.78 -11.79
CA ALA A 20 12.68 -5.66 -12.20
C ALA A 20 12.22 -6.97 -12.85
N GLN A 21 11.06 -7.53 -12.45
CA GLN A 21 10.48 -8.73 -13.07
C GLN A 21 10.07 -8.50 -14.52
N HIS A 22 9.96 -7.23 -14.93
CA HIS A 22 9.63 -6.81 -16.28
C HIS A 22 10.81 -6.09 -16.98
N ASN A 23 12.04 -6.31 -16.51
CA ASN A 23 13.27 -5.70 -17.03
C ASN A 23 13.29 -4.17 -16.97
N LEU A 24 12.64 -3.58 -15.95
CA LEU A 24 12.62 -2.14 -15.70
C LEU A 24 13.35 -1.82 -14.40
N LYS A 25 13.98 -0.63 -14.33
CA LYS A 25 14.56 -0.12 -13.07
C LYS A 25 13.47 0.44 -12.14
N GLY A 26 12.52 1.17 -12.71
CA GLY A 26 11.32 1.67 -12.06
C GLY A 26 10.25 1.89 -13.13
N ALA A 27 9.01 2.11 -12.70
CA ALA A 27 7.93 2.53 -13.58
C ALA A 27 6.83 3.24 -12.80
N ASN A 28 5.91 3.89 -13.50
CA ASN A 28 4.63 4.26 -12.89
C ASN A 28 3.76 3.00 -12.65
N VAL A 29 2.79 3.10 -11.74
CA VAL A 29 1.96 1.94 -11.33
C VAL A 29 1.01 1.47 -12.43
N LYS A 30 0.62 2.33 -13.37
CA LYS A 30 -0.18 1.94 -14.55
C LYS A 30 0.61 0.98 -15.44
N THR A 31 1.85 1.33 -15.78
CA THR A 31 2.75 0.47 -16.54
C THR A 31 3.00 -0.87 -15.83
N MET A 32 3.18 -0.86 -14.50
CA MET A 32 3.32 -2.10 -13.74
C MET A 32 2.05 -2.95 -13.74
N ALA A 33 0.88 -2.32 -13.61
CA ALA A 33 -0.41 -3.02 -13.70
C ALA A 33 -0.59 -3.67 -15.09
N GLU A 34 -0.36 -2.92 -16.16
CA GLU A 34 -0.48 -3.42 -17.54
C GLU A 34 0.49 -4.56 -17.84
N LYS A 35 1.74 -4.47 -17.38
CA LYS A 35 2.77 -5.50 -17.60
C LYS A 35 2.55 -6.76 -16.77
N SER A 36 1.95 -6.64 -15.59
CA SER A 36 1.64 -7.79 -14.73
C SER A 36 0.26 -8.40 -15.01
N GLY A 37 -0.63 -7.67 -15.67
CA GLY A 37 -2.03 -8.06 -15.84
C GLY A 37 -2.94 -7.70 -14.65
N ALA A 38 -2.47 -6.83 -13.74
CA ALA A 38 -3.28 -6.35 -12.63
C ALA A 38 -4.39 -5.41 -13.13
N MET A 39 -5.59 -5.51 -12.57
CA MET A 39 -6.68 -4.57 -12.86
C MET A 39 -6.51 -3.25 -12.10
N ALA A 40 -5.75 -3.25 -11.01
CA ALA A 40 -5.42 -2.06 -10.27
C ALA A 40 -4.01 -2.17 -9.68
N ALA A 41 -3.38 -1.04 -9.40
CA ALA A 41 -2.11 -0.99 -8.69
C ALA A 41 -1.96 0.30 -7.88
N ILE A 42 -1.27 0.20 -6.76
CA ILE A 42 -0.81 1.33 -5.94
C ILE A 42 0.69 1.21 -5.70
N ASN A 43 1.38 2.33 -5.51
CA ASN A 43 2.79 2.30 -5.12
C ASN A 43 2.95 1.69 -3.72
N ALA A 44 4.16 1.21 -3.42
CA ALA A 44 4.39 0.28 -2.33
C ALA A 44 5.29 0.86 -1.22
N ASN A 45 6.37 0.15 -0.88
CA ASN A 45 7.33 0.54 0.15
C ASN A 45 8.26 1.69 -0.27
N TYR A 46 8.93 2.27 0.73
CA TYR A 46 10.00 3.26 0.52
C TYR A 46 11.26 2.62 -0.08
N PHE A 47 12.02 3.41 -0.84
CA PHE A 47 13.24 2.99 -1.54
C PHE A 47 14.30 4.10 -1.52
N ASP A 48 15.58 3.74 -1.74
CA ASP A 48 16.68 4.69 -1.90
C ASP A 48 16.79 5.23 -3.34
N GLU A 49 17.71 6.16 -3.59
CA GLU A 49 17.94 6.75 -4.92
C GLU A 49 18.32 5.73 -6.01
N LYS A 50 18.73 4.51 -5.63
CA LYS A 50 19.06 3.41 -6.54
C LYS A 50 17.88 2.46 -6.76
N GLY A 51 16.71 2.74 -6.18
CA GLY A 51 15.53 1.88 -6.26
C GLY A 51 15.57 0.69 -5.29
N LYS A 52 16.51 0.66 -4.33
CA LYS A 52 16.59 -0.42 -3.36
C LYS A 52 15.57 -0.20 -2.23
N PRO A 53 14.76 -1.21 -1.87
CA PRO A 53 13.84 -1.12 -0.75
C PRO A 53 14.56 -0.77 0.57
N LEU A 54 13.93 0.05 1.42
CA LEU A 54 14.50 0.48 2.71
C LEU A 54 14.12 -0.41 3.91
N GLY A 55 13.30 -1.43 3.68
CA GLY A 55 12.82 -2.36 4.70
C GLY A 55 12.50 -3.71 4.08
N TYR A 56 11.87 -4.57 4.89
CA TYR A 56 11.50 -5.93 4.46
C TYR A 56 10.71 -5.89 3.15
N LEU A 57 11.08 -6.76 2.21
CA LEU A 57 10.40 -6.98 0.94
C LEU A 57 10.58 -8.43 0.48
N LYS A 58 9.45 -9.11 0.28
CA LYS A 58 9.35 -10.47 -0.23
C LYS A 58 8.31 -10.51 -1.35
N GLY A 59 8.75 -10.89 -2.55
CA GLY A 59 7.89 -11.23 -3.67
C GLY A 59 7.58 -12.73 -3.69
N ALA A 60 6.63 -13.14 -4.56
CA ALA A 60 6.16 -14.53 -4.60
C ALA A 60 7.27 -15.55 -4.93
N THR A 61 8.23 -15.13 -5.75
CA THR A 61 9.30 -16.00 -6.28
C THR A 61 10.67 -15.63 -5.74
N ASP A 62 10.78 -14.56 -4.96
CA ASP A 62 12.06 -13.97 -4.59
C ASP A 62 11.99 -13.19 -3.27
N GLU A 63 12.93 -13.48 -2.39
CA GLU A 63 13.15 -12.71 -1.17
C GLU A 63 14.22 -11.64 -1.46
N VAL A 64 13.81 -10.37 -1.45
CA VAL A 64 14.69 -9.25 -1.83
C VAL A 64 15.41 -8.71 -0.60
N ILE A 65 14.67 -8.47 0.49
CA ILE A 65 15.20 -8.02 1.78
C ILE A 65 14.44 -8.73 2.90
N SER A 66 15.11 -9.63 3.61
CA SER A 66 14.56 -10.35 4.77
C SER A 66 14.57 -9.52 6.06
N LEU A 67 15.42 -8.50 6.14
CA LEU A 67 15.59 -7.68 7.33
C LEU A 67 14.41 -6.73 7.54
N ILE A 68 13.78 -6.85 8.70
CA ILE A 68 12.75 -5.91 9.18
C ILE A 68 13.45 -4.68 9.77
N SER A 69 13.29 -3.53 9.12
CA SER A 69 13.84 -2.26 9.59
C SER A 69 13.24 -1.84 10.93
N LYS A 70 14.08 -1.33 11.83
CA LYS A 70 13.65 -0.74 13.11
C LYS A 70 13.50 0.78 13.06
N SER A 71 13.51 1.37 11.86
CA SER A 71 13.19 2.79 11.66
C SER A 71 11.85 3.13 12.30
N SER A 72 11.79 4.28 12.97
CA SER A 72 10.56 4.76 13.63
C SER A 72 9.42 5.04 12.64
N LEU A 73 9.73 5.23 11.36
CA LEU A 73 8.73 5.41 10.30
C LEU A 73 8.11 4.08 9.84
N PHE A 74 8.90 3.01 9.79
CA PHE A 74 8.52 1.74 9.18
C PHE A 74 7.90 0.79 10.22
N THR A 75 6.74 1.16 10.74
CA THR A 75 6.10 0.45 11.86
C THR A 75 5.16 -0.66 11.43
N GLY A 76 4.80 -0.76 10.15
CA GLY A 76 3.83 -1.76 9.67
C GLY A 76 4.35 -2.65 8.55
N ILE A 77 3.73 -3.81 8.45
CA ILE A 77 3.93 -4.79 7.39
C ILE A 77 2.58 -5.01 6.72
N PHE A 78 2.56 -4.91 5.40
CA PHE A 78 1.50 -5.49 4.58
C PHE A 78 2.00 -6.83 4.07
N ALA A 79 1.28 -7.90 4.34
CA ALA A 79 1.69 -9.25 4.02
C ALA A 79 0.52 -10.05 3.45
N ILE A 80 0.87 -11.11 2.72
CA ILE A 80 -0.06 -11.98 2.02
C ILE A 80 0.33 -13.41 2.36
N LYS A 81 -0.63 -14.21 2.83
CA LYS A 81 -0.46 -15.64 3.09
C LYS A 81 -1.62 -16.41 2.45
N ASN A 82 -1.34 -17.35 1.56
CA ASN A 82 -2.36 -18.12 0.82
C ASN A 82 -3.40 -17.21 0.12
N HIS A 83 -2.94 -16.11 -0.49
CA HIS A 83 -3.78 -15.04 -1.07
C HIS A 83 -4.64 -14.24 -0.08
N PHE A 84 -4.49 -14.45 1.23
CA PHE A 84 -5.15 -13.64 2.26
C PHE A 84 -4.24 -12.50 2.70
N PRO A 85 -4.64 -11.24 2.46
CA PRO A 85 -3.91 -10.09 2.96
C PRO A 85 -4.10 -9.89 4.46
N PHE A 86 -3.07 -9.41 5.12
CA PHE A 86 -3.13 -8.91 6.48
C PHE A 86 -2.15 -7.75 6.69
N ILE A 87 -2.46 -6.91 7.68
CA ILE A 87 -1.60 -5.81 8.12
C ILE A 87 -1.24 -6.07 9.57
N ILE A 88 0.03 -5.94 9.92
CA ILE A 88 0.51 -6.20 11.28
C ILE A 88 1.63 -5.23 11.66
N HIS A 89 1.79 -4.97 12.96
CA HIS A 89 2.92 -4.20 13.45
C HIS A 89 4.23 -4.98 13.25
N ARG A 90 5.30 -4.28 12.83
CA ARG A 90 6.59 -4.92 12.49
C ARG A 90 7.20 -5.78 13.60
N ASP A 91 6.91 -5.46 14.86
CA ASP A 91 7.50 -6.14 16.02
C ASP A 91 6.74 -7.44 16.37
N GLN A 92 5.61 -7.69 15.71
CA GLN A 92 4.83 -8.93 15.81
C GLN A 92 4.95 -9.79 14.55
N PHE A 93 5.75 -9.34 13.57
CA PHE A 93 5.90 -10.00 12.28
C PHE A 93 7.22 -10.76 12.20
N SER A 94 7.18 -11.89 11.49
CA SER A 94 8.36 -12.62 11.04
C SER A 94 8.19 -13.09 9.58
N PRO A 95 9.26 -13.09 8.76
CA PRO A 95 9.18 -13.37 7.31
C PRO A 95 8.51 -14.70 6.92
N GLU A 96 8.53 -15.70 7.78
CA GLU A 96 7.92 -17.01 7.58
C GLU A 96 6.38 -16.99 7.63
N LEU A 97 5.78 -15.95 8.22
CA LEU A 97 4.33 -15.79 8.29
C LEU A 97 3.68 -15.47 6.94
N ALA A 98 4.47 -15.06 5.95
CA ALA A 98 3.98 -14.53 4.68
C ALA A 98 4.62 -15.21 3.49
N ASP A 99 3.85 -15.41 2.42
CA ASP A 99 4.38 -15.81 1.12
C ASP A 99 4.95 -14.58 0.39
N GLU A 100 4.30 -13.44 0.58
CA GLU A 100 4.68 -12.14 0.06
C GLU A 100 4.46 -11.05 1.10
N GLY A 101 5.22 -9.97 1.02
CA GLY A 101 4.96 -8.83 1.87
C GLY A 101 5.99 -7.71 1.72
N LEU A 102 5.64 -6.58 2.31
CA LEU A 102 6.49 -5.41 2.34
C LEU A 102 6.36 -4.67 3.65
N GLN A 103 7.42 -3.96 3.98
CA GLN A 103 7.44 -3.04 5.10
C GLN A 103 7.22 -1.61 4.62
N ALA A 104 6.32 -0.92 5.30
CA ALA A 104 6.06 0.48 5.08
C ALA A 104 5.69 1.15 6.41
N GLY A 105 5.22 2.38 6.35
CA GLY A 105 4.64 3.00 7.52
C GLY A 105 4.46 4.51 7.43
N PRO A 106 3.93 5.10 8.50
CA PRO A 106 3.56 4.43 9.75
C PRO A 106 2.31 3.53 9.61
N LEU A 107 2.22 2.50 10.44
CA LEU A 107 0.96 1.83 10.76
C LEU A 107 0.08 2.83 11.51
N LEU A 108 -1.10 3.11 10.96
CA LEU A 108 -1.99 4.17 11.42
C LEU A 108 -3.12 3.62 12.29
N LEU A 109 -3.73 2.51 11.89
CA LEU A 109 -4.77 1.84 12.67
C LEU A 109 -4.37 0.38 12.87
N THR A 110 -4.68 -0.16 14.04
CA THR A 110 -4.67 -1.61 14.27
C THR A 110 -5.87 -2.04 15.08
N LYS A 111 -6.58 -3.08 14.63
CA LYS A 111 -7.79 -3.60 15.30
C LYS A 111 -8.81 -2.48 15.64
N GLY A 112 -8.97 -1.52 14.72
CA GLY A 112 -9.87 -0.38 14.84
C GLY A 112 -9.36 0.75 15.76
N THR A 113 -8.17 0.64 16.32
CA THR A 113 -7.58 1.63 17.23
C THR A 113 -6.52 2.46 16.51
N ALA A 114 -6.62 3.79 16.62
CA ALA A 114 -5.61 4.70 16.10
C ALA A 114 -4.31 4.62 16.90
N LEU A 115 -3.19 4.41 16.21
CA LEU A 115 -1.86 4.39 16.80
C LEU A 115 -1.26 5.80 16.87
N GLN A 116 -0.46 6.05 17.88
CA GLN A 116 0.26 7.31 17.99
C GLN A 116 1.32 7.42 16.89
N VAL A 117 1.28 8.51 16.13
CA VAL A 117 2.27 8.79 15.10
C VAL A 117 3.23 9.86 15.61
N MET A 118 4.51 9.51 15.79
CA MET A 118 5.46 10.37 16.52
C MET A 118 5.87 11.65 15.77
N ARG A 119 6.45 11.51 14.57
CA ARG A 119 7.07 12.63 13.82
C ARG A 119 6.28 12.92 12.57
N GLY A 120 5.92 14.19 12.33
CA GLY A 120 5.23 14.58 11.08
C GLY A 120 3.74 14.21 11.02
N ALA A 121 3.13 13.89 12.16
CA ALA A 121 1.71 13.54 12.26
C ALA A 121 0.77 14.56 11.61
N GLY A 122 1.01 15.85 11.85
CA GLY A 122 0.25 16.97 11.27
C GLY A 122 0.77 17.46 9.92
N LYS A 123 1.83 16.86 9.35
CA LYS A 123 2.36 17.29 8.06
C LYS A 123 1.40 16.88 6.94
N GLN A 124 0.92 17.84 6.19
CA GLN A 124 0.18 17.60 4.96
C GLN A 124 1.12 17.07 3.87
N SER A 125 0.77 15.94 3.26
CA SER A 125 1.42 15.49 2.02
C SER A 125 0.49 14.60 1.20
N ARG A 126 0.83 14.36 -0.07
CA ARG A 126 0.27 13.23 -0.82
C ARG A 126 0.57 11.94 -0.06
N ARG A 127 -0.44 11.10 0.12
CA ARG A 127 -0.40 9.84 0.85
C ARG A 127 -0.84 8.71 -0.05
N SER A 128 -0.24 7.55 0.13
CA SER A 128 -0.72 6.28 -0.38
C SER A 128 -1.04 5.39 0.80
N LEU A 129 -2.19 4.72 0.77
CA LEU A 129 -2.74 4.00 1.90
C LEU A 129 -3.21 2.63 1.45
N ILE A 130 -3.01 1.64 2.30
CA ILE A 130 -3.64 0.33 2.20
C ILE A 130 -4.26 -0.03 3.54
N GLY A 131 -5.49 -0.55 3.51
CA GLY A 131 -6.22 -0.92 4.70
C GLY A 131 -7.10 -2.14 4.49
N ILE A 132 -7.56 -2.69 5.61
CA ILE A 132 -8.48 -3.83 5.66
C ILE A 132 -9.64 -3.41 6.55
N ASP A 133 -10.87 -3.69 6.13
CA ASP A 133 -12.07 -3.46 6.94
C ASP A 133 -12.55 -4.72 7.68
N LYS A 134 -13.59 -4.56 8.50
CA LYS A 134 -14.14 -5.63 9.34
C LYS A 134 -14.73 -6.80 8.53
N GLU A 135 -15.05 -6.58 7.25
CA GLU A 135 -15.50 -7.62 6.32
C GLU A 135 -14.33 -8.27 5.56
N GLN A 136 -13.08 -8.03 5.97
CA GLN A 136 -11.86 -8.47 5.29
C GLN A 136 -11.75 -7.96 3.85
N ARG A 137 -12.37 -6.84 3.51
CA ARG A 137 -12.21 -6.19 2.19
C ARG A 137 -10.95 -5.33 2.21
N LEU A 138 -10.24 -5.31 1.09
CA LEU A 138 -9.07 -4.46 0.90
C LEU A 138 -9.48 -3.07 0.47
N ILE A 139 -8.82 -2.06 1.01
CA ILE A 139 -9.01 -0.67 0.64
C ILE A 139 -7.66 -0.10 0.25
N ILE A 140 -7.56 0.53 -0.91
CA ILE A 140 -6.43 1.37 -1.28
C ILE A 140 -6.90 2.79 -1.50
N ALA A 141 -6.05 3.76 -1.16
CA ALA A 141 -6.38 5.14 -1.38
C ALA A 141 -5.14 5.99 -1.63
N VAL A 142 -5.35 7.08 -2.35
CA VAL A 142 -4.36 8.13 -2.53
C VAL A 142 -4.95 9.50 -2.22
N THR A 143 -4.15 10.36 -1.62
CA THR A 143 -4.49 11.77 -1.41
C THR A 143 -3.75 12.59 -2.44
N ASP A 144 -4.51 13.27 -3.30
CA ASP A 144 -4.00 14.06 -4.40
C ASP A 144 -4.73 15.40 -4.37
N SER A 145 -4.22 16.35 -3.58
CA SER A 145 -4.81 17.69 -3.48
C SER A 145 -3.78 18.75 -3.86
N LEU A 146 -4.25 19.76 -4.60
CA LEU A 146 -3.49 20.98 -4.91
C LEU A 146 -3.09 21.76 -3.64
N LEU A 147 -3.74 21.48 -2.51
CA LEU A 147 -3.53 22.13 -1.21
C LEU A 147 -2.57 21.35 -0.28
N GLY A 148 -1.86 20.35 -0.80
CA GLY A 148 -0.80 19.67 -0.06
C GLY A 148 -1.15 18.29 0.50
N GLY A 149 -2.28 17.69 0.14
CA GLY A 149 -2.67 16.33 0.54
C GLY A 149 -3.36 16.23 1.91
N LEU A 150 -3.09 15.15 2.66
CA LEU A 150 -3.63 14.91 4.01
C LEU A 150 -2.51 14.60 5.02
N SER A 151 -2.74 14.98 6.27
CA SER A 151 -1.96 14.58 7.43
C SER A 151 -2.33 13.17 7.89
N TRP A 152 -1.49 12.55 8.70
CA TRP A 152 -1.80 11.21 9.22
C TRP A 152 -2.95 11.23 10.24
N VAL A 153 -3.12 12.34 10.97
CA VAL A 153 -4.24 12.52 11.89
C VAL A 153 -5.58 12.55 11.14
N GLU A 154 -5.66 13.32 10.06
CA GLU A 154 -6.87 13.37 9.22
C GLU A 154 -7.13 12.03 8.54
N VAL A 155 -6.08 11.33 8.08
CA VAL A 155 -6.23 9.97 7.55
C VAL A 155 -6.80 9.02 8.60
N GLN A 156 -6.29 9.04 9.84
CA GLN A 156 -6.83 8.22 10.92
C GLN A 156 -8.29 8.55 11.23
N GLU A 157 -8.68 9.82 11.18
CA GLU A 157 -10.07 10.24 11.38
C GLU A 157 -11.00 9.75 10.27
N ILE A 158 -10.61 9.93 9.01
CA ILE A 158 -11.42 9.52 7.84
C ILE A 158 -11.59 8.00 7.79
N PHE A 159 -10.50 7.26 8.02
CA PHE A 159 -10.50 5.79 7.88
C PHE A 159 -10.84 5.05 9.17
N GLY A 160 -10.72 5.68 10.34
CA GLY A 160 -11.06 5.07 11.63
C GLY A 160 -12.50 5.33 12.06
N SER A 161 -13.09 6.46 11.65
CA SER A 161 -14.46 6.79 12.01
C SER A 161 -15.49 6.11 11.09
N GLY A 162 -16.67 5.81 11.64
CA GLY A 162 -17.81 5.34 10.86
C GLY A 162 -18.49 6.44 10.04
N GLN A 163 -18.16 7.71 10.27
CA GLN A 163 -18.85 8.87 9.68
C GLN A 163 -18.74 8.89 8.14
N TRP A 164 -17.58 8.49 7.61
CA TRP A 164 -17.29 8.53 6.18
C TRP A 164 -17.58 7.22 5.45
N GLN A 165 -18.13 6.20 6.14
CA GLN A 165 -18.41 4.86 5.60
C GLN A 165 -17.20 4.17 4.93
N VAL A 166 -15.98 4.61 5.27
CA VAL A 166 -14.72 3.98 4.83
C VAL A 166 -14.33 2.87 5.80
N GLN A 167 -14.25 3.21 7.10
CA GLN A 167 -13.92 2.39 8.27
C GLN A 167 -13.06 1.14 8.01
N THR A 168 -11.75 1.25 8.27
CA THR A 168 -10.79 0.14 8.29
C THR A 168 -10.46 -0.28 9.72
N THR A 169 -10.23 -1.58 9.94
CA THR A 169 -9.67 -2.10 11.19
C THR A 169 -8.16 -1.89 11.25
N ASP A 170 -7.48 -2.10 10.13
CA ASP A 170 -6.03 -1.96 10.02
C ASP A 170 -5.72 -1.07 8.83
N LEU A 171 -4.81 -0.12 9.02
CA LEU A 171 -4.48 0.87 8.01
C LEU A 171 -3.00 1.19 8.05
N LEU A 172 -2.34 1.05 6.90
CA LEU A 172 -0.92 1.26 6.71
C LEU A 172 -0.68 2.38 5.71
N ASN A 173 0.17 3.34 6.07
CA ASN A 173 0.72 4.30 5.14
C ASN A 173 1.85 3.67 4.31
N LEU A 174 1.77 3.87 2.99
CA LEU A 174 2.75 3.47 2.00
C LEU A 174 3.64 4.68 1.63
N ASP A 175 4.58 4.49 0.71
CA ASP A 175 5.43 5.61 0.27
C ASP A 175 4.58 6.76 -0.31
N GLY A 176 4.93 7.99 0.06
CA GLY A 176 4.09 9.17 -0.15
C GLY A 176 4.70 10.16 -1.14
N GLY A 177 4.16 11.38 -1.16
CA GLY A 177 4.75 12.50 -1.91
C GLY A 177 4.77 12.22 -3.42
N GLY A 178 5.97 12.31 -4.02
CA GLY A 178 6.16 12.07 -5.46
C GLY A 178 5.88 10.63 -5.89
N SER A 179 6.02 9.67 -4.97
CA SER A 179 5.74 8.26 -5.21
C SER A 179 4.25 7.92 -5.17
N THR A 180 3.38 8.80 -4.67
CA THR A 180 1.94 8.53 -4.57
C THR A 180 1.32 8.35 -5.94
N GLN A 181 0.80 7.15 -6.20
CA GLN A 181 0.23 6.75 -7.49
C GLN A 181 -0.87 5.72 -7.31
N LEU A 182 -1.91 5.80 -8.14
CA LEU A 182 -2.99 4.83 -8.18
C LEU A 182 -3.41 4.60 -9.62
N TYR A 183 -3.66 3.34 -9.98
CA TYR A 183 -4.31 2.99 -11.23
C TYR A 183 -5.39 1.96 -10.97
N VAL A 184 -6.54 2.10 -11.61
CA VAL A 184 -7.61 1.10 -11.61
C VAL A 184 -8.29 1.08 -12.97
N LYS A 185 -8.53 -0.13 -13.49
CA LYS A 185 -9.25 -0.39 -14.73
C LYS A 185 -10.28 -1.49 -14.49
N GLY A 186 -11.53 -1.06 -14.39
CA GLY A 186 -12.71 -1.93 -14.42
C GLY A 186 -13.35 -1.98 -15.81
N VAL A 187 -14.51 -2.63 -15.89
CA VAL A 187 -15.25 -2.79 -17.15
C VAL A 187 -15.70 -1.46 -17.76
N GLN A 188 -16.09 -0.49 -16.91
CA GLN A 188 -16.65 0.80 -17.32
C GLN A 188 -15.87 2.01 -16.78
N LEU A 189 -14.77 1.78 -16.07
CA LEU A 189 -14.01 2.82 -15.39
C LEU A 189 -12.52 2.58 -15.59
N GLU A 190 -11.80 3.60 -16.06
CA GLU A 190 -10.34 3.66 -15.99
C GLU A 190 -9.97 4.94 -15.27
N GLU A 191 -9.28 4.81 -14.15
CA GLU A 191 -8.85 5.92 -13.30
C GLU A 191 -7.35 5.81 -13.05
N HIS A 192 -6.68 6.96 -13.13
CA HIS A 192 -5.24 7.05 -12.99
C HIS A 192 -4.87 8.32 -12.23
N VAL A 193 -4.20 8.15 -11.10
CA VAL A 193 -3.52 9.20 -10.34
C VAL A 193 -2.03 9.03 -10.57
N PRO A 194 -1.41 9.86 -11.42
CA PRO A 194 0.01 9.76 -11.71
C PRO A 194 0.85 10.24 -10.52
N GLY A 195 2.10 9.81 -10.51
CA GLY A 195 3.13 10.27 -9.58
C GLY A 195 4.22 10.99 -10.35
N THR A 196 5.09 11.66 -9.63
CA THR A 196 6.24 12.37 -10.21
C THR A 196 7.52 11.53 -10.20
N THR A 197 7.50 10.38 -9.52
CA THR A 197 8.65 9.49 -9.32
C THR A 197 8.31 8.10 -9.81
N GLU A 198 9.16 7.49 -10.65
CA GLU A 198 9.04 6.06 -10.95
C GLU A 198 9.33 5.23 -9.71
N VAL A 199 8.52 4.19 -9.47
CA VAL A 199 8.66 3.34 -8.29
C VAL A 199 9.15 1.93 -8.68
N PRO A 200 10.00 1.29 -7.87
CA PRO A 200 10.52 -0.05 -8.17
C PRO A 200 9.56 -1.18 -7.78
N VAL A 201 8.56 -0.87 -6.93
CA VAL A 201 7.62 -1.85 -6.38
C VAL A 201 6.21 -1.24 -6.35
N ALA A 202 5.23 -2.04 -6.74
CA ALA A 202 3.81 -1.77 -6.56
C ALA A 202 3.12 -2.95 -5.87
N ILE A 203 1.93 -2.67 -5.33
CA ILE A 203 0.96 -3.71 -4.97
C ILE A 203 -0.04 -3.75 -6.11
N GLY A 204 -0.07 -4.86 -6.84
CA GLY A 204 -1.05 -5.12 -7.90
C GLY A 204 -2.25 -5.89 -7.36
N PHE A 205 -3.43 -5.67 -7.93
CA PHE A 205 -4.68 -6.34 -7.56
C PHE A 205 -5.23 -7.11 -8.76
N PHE A 206 -5.50 -8.39 -8.56
CA PHE A 206 -5.80 -9.36 -9.60
C PHE A 206 -7.16 -10.01 -9.34
N GLN A 207 -7.87 -10.36 -10.42
CA GLN A 207 -9.10 -11.15 -10.32
C GLN A 207 -8.73 -12.60 -10.09
N LYS A 208 -9.34 -13.24 -9.08
CA LYS A 208 -9.24 -14.69 -8.89
C LYS A 208 -9.83 -15.37 -10.13
N GLY A 209 -9.07 -16.29 -10.73
CA GLY A 209 -9.60 -17.16 -11.76
C GLY A 209 -10.76 -17.98 -11.20
N HIS A 210 -11.79 -18.19 -12.03
CA HIS A 210 -12.87 -19.12 -11.73
C HIS A 210 -12.38 -20.56 -11.78
#